data_AF-A0A815WW98-F1
#
_entry.id   AF-A0A815WW98-F1
#
_cell.length_a   1.000
_cell.length_b   1.000
_cell.length_c   1.000
_cell.angle_alpha   90.00
_cell.angle_beta   90.00
_cell.angle_gamma   90.00
#
_symmetry.space_group_name_H-M   'P 1'
#
loop_
_entity.id
_entity.type
_entity.pdbx_description
1 polymer ?
#
loop_
_entity_poly.entity_id
_entity_poly.type
_entity_poly.pdbx_seq_one_letter_code
_entity_poly.pdbx_strand_id
1 'polypeptide(L)'
;MQSNNIEKPSTTNAVQYGPIQVRSYQKQVPVIATGRRSKDLVLSGDEALKREKKRQRNRDAARKIKEKRQSIEVELDQQLRQLESEHSNLQQHLRQLQETKQNLQQEVNSLGIISLEELLEGDFEDLYEALNLSDDMELFDETIQRILNSDSNSIN
;
A
#
# COMPACT_ATOMS: atom_id res chain seq x y z
N MET A 1 -40.73 3.80 53.31
CA MET A 1 -39.28 3.98 53.06
C MET A 1 -38.53 3.28 54.18
N GLN A 2 -37.93 2.12 53.91
CA GLN A 2 -37.21 1.34 54.92
C GLN A 2 -35.71 1.65 54.82
N SER A 3 -35.14 2.12 55.92
CA SER A 3 -33.72 2.42 56.09
C SER A 3 -32.93 1.11 56.18
N ASN A 4 -32.06 0.88 55.20
CA ASN A 4 -31.11 -0.22 55.21
C ASN A 4 -30.01 0.09 56.26
N ASN A 5 -30.15 -0.49 57.45
CA ASN A 5 -29.06 -0.57 58.41
C ASN A 5 -27.94 -1.45 57.82
N ILE A 6 -26.87 -0.79 57.38
CA ILE A 6 -25.62 -1.47 57.01
C ILE A 6 -24.96 -1.89 58.32
N GLU A 7 -25.27 -3.11 58.78
CA GLU A 7 -24.53 -3.74 59.87
C GLU A 7 -23.05 -3.79 59.48
N LYS A 8 -22.24 -3.02 60.21
CA LYS A 8 -20.78 -3.02 60.03
C LYS A 8 -20.28 -4.45 60.35
N PRO A 9 -19.32 -4.99 59.57
CA PRO A 9 -18.81 -6.33 59.83
C PRO A 9 -18.23 -6.42 61.24
N SER A 10 -18.67 -7.44 61.99
CA SER A 10 -18.26 -7.74 63.36
C SER A 10 -16.73 -7.70 63.52
N THR A 11 -16.25 -6.91 64.47
CA THR A 11 -14.84 -6.68 64.83
C THR A 11 -14.28 -7.79 65.72
N THR A 12 -14.58 -9.06 65.44
CA THR A 12 -14.34 -10.15 66.40
C THR A 12 -12.86 -10.51 66.60
N ASN A 13 -11.92 -9.87 65.89
CA ASN A 13 -10.51 -10.29 65.85
C ASN A 13 -9.55 -9.10 65.68
N ALA A 14 -9.70 -8.05 66.48
CA ALA A 14 -8.72 -6.96 66.55
C ALA A 14 -7.87 -7.14 67.81
N VAL A 15 -6.54 -7.14 67.66
CA VAL A 15 -5.57 -7.18 68.75
C VAL A 15 -4.92 -5.80 68.85
N GLN A 16 -4.89 -5.25 70.06
CA GLN A 16 -4.32 -3.94 70.33
C GLN A 16 -2.83 -4.06 70.67
N TYR A 17 -1.99 -3.31 69.97
CA TYR A 17 -0.56 -3.17 70.25
C TYR A 17 -0.27 -1.68 70.53
N GLY A 18 -0.36 -1.30 71.81
CA GLY A 18 -0.20 0.10 72.22
C GLY A 18 -1.25 1.02 71.56
N PRO A 19 -0.86 2.12 70.89
CA PRO A 19 -1.80 3.05 70.24
C PRO A 19 -2.39 2.52 68.93
N ILE A 20 -1.95 1.35 68.43
CA ILE A 20 -2.37 0.80 67.13
C ILE A 20 -3.25 -0.43 67.33
N GLN A 21 -4.34 -0.50 66.56
CA GLN A 21 -5.20 -1.70 66.48
C GLN A 21 -4.89 -2.47 65.19
N VAL A 22 -4.50 -3.74 65.34
CA VAL A 22 -4.18 -4.62 64.22
C VAL A 22 -5.24 -5.73 64.14
N ARG A 23 -5.79 -5.97 62.95
CA ARG A 23 -6.66 -7.13 62.74
C ARG A 23 -5.81 -8.39 62.77
N SER A 24 -6.12 -9.35 63.63
CA SER A 24 -5.40 -10.61 63.66
C SER A 24 -5.64 -11.37 62.35
N TYR A 25 -4.57 -11.98 61.83
CA TYR A 25 -4.64 -12.79 60.63
C TYR A 25 -5.61 -13.95 60.88
N GLN A 26 -6.65 -14.09 60.05
CA GLN A 26 -7.49 -15.29 60.09
C GLN A 26 -6.62 -16.51 59.76
N LYS A 27 -6.85 -17.63 60.48
CA LYS A 27 -6.15 -18.90 60.23
C LYS A 27 -6.21 -19.22 58.74
N GLN A 28 -5.05 -19.48 58.15
CA GLN A 28 -4.95 -19.79 56.73
C GLN A 28 -5.74 -21.06 56.43
N VAL A 29 -6.58 -21.01 55.38
CA VAL A 29 -7.35 -22.18 54.93
C VAL A 29 -6.35 -23.28 54.55
N PRO A 30 -6.54 -24.54 55.00
CA PRO A 30 -5.62 -25.61 54.71
C PRO A 30 -5.42 -25.75 53.19
N VAL A 31 -4.15 -25.62 52.78
CA VAL A 31 -3.69 -25.75 51.41
C VAL A 31 -2.73 -26.95 51.33
N ILE A 32 -2.79 -27.70 50.22
CA ILE A 32 -1.79 -28.71 49.88
C ILE A 32 -0.43 -28.03 49.64
N ALA A 33 0.67 -28.78 49.73
CA ALA A 33 2.04 -28.27 49.67
C ALA A 33 2.35 -27.33 48.46
N THR A 34 1.60 -27.45 47.36
CA THR A 34 1.66 -26.56 46.18
C THR A 34 0.87 -25.24 46.34
N GLY A 35 0.38 -24.89 47.53
CA GLY A 35 -0.43 -23.68 47.78
C GLY A 35 -1.86 -23.72 47.23
N ARG A 36 -2.32 -24.88 46.72
CA ARG A 36 -3.70 -25.09 46.25
C ARG A 36 -4.57 -25.56 47.41
N ARG A 37 -5.88 -25.24 47.43
CA ARG A 37 -6.80 -25.84 48.41
C ARG A 37 -6.97 -27.34 48.12
N SER A 38 -7.15 -28.17 49.15
CA SER A 38 -7.36 -29.62 48.96
C SER A 38 -8.58 -29.88 48.08
N LYS A 39 -8.48 -30.89 47.21
CA LYS A 39 -9.54 -31.28 46.26
C LYS A 39 -10.83 -31.72 46.97
N ASP A 40 -10.70 -32.17 48.22
CA ASP A 40 -11.77 -32.74 49.03
C ASP A 40 -12.47 -31.71 49.94
N LEU A 41 -12.10 -30.42 49.86
CA LEU A 41 -12.82 -29.36 50.56
C LEU A 41 -14.09 -29.01 49.79
N VAL A 42 -15.17 -29.73 50.07
CA VAL A 42 -16.51 -29.41 49.58
C VAL A 42 -16.92 -28.06 50.20
N LEU A 43 -16.84 -26.99 49.41
CA LEU A 43 -17.36 -25.68 49.82
C LEU A 43 -18.89 -25.77 49.86
N SER A 44 -19.49 -25.76 51.05
CA SER A 44 -20.94 -25.80 51.20
C SER A 44 -21.57 -24.41 51.09
N GLY A 45 -22.76 -24.32 50.50
CA GLY A 45 -23.62 -23.13 50.55
C GLY A 45 -23.14 -21.95 49.69
N ASP A 46 -23.10 -20.76 50.28
CA ASP A 46 -22.92 -19.48 49.57
C ASP A 46 -21.57 -19.33 48.84
N GLU A 47 -20.50 -19.95 49.34
CA GLU A 47 -19.18 -19.86 48.69
C GLU A 47 -19.16 -20.63 47.36
N ALA A 48 -19.87 -21.75 47.26
CA ALA A 48 -20.03 -22.50 46.02
C ALA A 48 -20.84 -21.71 44.98
N LEU A 49 -21.96 -21.10 45.40
CA LEU A 49 -22.79 -20.25 44.52
C LEU A 49 -22.01 -19.03 43.99
N LYS A 50 -21.26 -18.34 44.86
CA LYS A 50 -20.39 -17.22 44.45
C LYS A 50 -19.32 -17.67 43.46
N ARG A 51 -18.73 -18.85 43.66
CA ARG A 51 -17.73 -19.42 42.76
C ARG A 51 -18.33 -19.80 41.41
N GLU A 52 -19.50 -20.43 41.38
CA GLU A 52 -20.15 -20.77 40.10
C GLU A 52 -20.56 -19.52 39.33
N LYS A 53 -21.09 -18.49 40.01
CA LYS A 53 -21.39 -17.19 39.38
C LYS A 53 -20.14 -16.55 38.77
N LYS A 54 -18.98 -16.67 39.44
CA LYS A 54 -17.69 -16.18 38.91
C LYS A 54 -17.24 -16.99 37.69
N ARG A 55 -17.39 -18.32 37.72
CA ARG A 55 -17.08 -19.20 36.57
C ARG A 55 -17.97 -18.87 35.39
N GLN A 56 -19.27 -18.69 35.61
CA GLN A 56 -20.21 -18.35 34.55
C GLN A 56 -19.86 -17.01 33.90
N ARG A 57 -19.61 -15.97 34.70
CA ARG A 57 -19.14 -14.67 34.17
C ARG A 57 -17.85 -14.79 33.38
N ASN A 58 -16.92 -15.64 33.82
CA ASN A 58 -15.66 -15.87 33.10
C ASN A 58 -15.88 -16.62 31.78
N ARG A 59 -16.75 -17.63 31.76
CA ARG A 59 -17.18 -18.33 30.53
C ARG A 59 -17.80 -17.34 29.55
N ASP A 60 -18.72 -16.49 30.02
CA ASP A 60 -19.39 -15.50 29.18
C ASP A 60 -18.40 -14.46 28.63
N ALA A 61 -17.45 -14.00 29.46
CA ALA A 61 -16.41 -13.09 29.03
C ALA A 61 -15.48 -13.72 27.98
N ALA A 62 -15.07 -14.98 28.20
CA ALA A 62 -14.25 -15.72 27.24
C ALA A 62 -14.98 -15.93 25.90
N ARG A 63 -16.29 -16.25 25.95
CA ARG A 63 -17.13 -16.36 24.75
C ARG A 63 -17.19 -15.03 23.99
N LYS A 64 -17.47 -13.92 24.68
CA LYS A 64 -17.49 -12.58 24.06
C LYS A 64 -16.16 -12.19 23.43
N ILE A 65 -15.05 -12.50 24.08
CA ILE A 65 -13.71 -12.21 23.52
C ILE A 65 -13.49 -13.04 22.26
N LYS A 66 -13.87 -14.33 22.27
CA LYS A 66 -13.76 -15.21 21.10
C LYS A 66 -14.62 -14.70 19.94
N GLU A 67 -15.89 -14.36 20.20
CA GLU A 67 -16.81 -13.78 19.22
C GLU A 67 -16.25 -12.48 18.61
N LYS A 68 -15.73 -11.57 19.45
CA LYS A 68 -15.13 -10.32 18.99
C LYS A 68 -13.89 -10.57 18.12
N ARG A 69 -13.02 -11.49 18.52
CA ARG A 69 -11.85 -11.86 17.72
C ARG A 69 -12.25 -12.41 16.36
N GLN A 70 -13.23 -13.32 16.31
CA GLN A 70 -13.72 -13.88 15.06
C GLN A 70 -14.37 -12.80 14.17
N SER A 71 -15.12 -11.87 14.76
CA SER A 71 -15.69 -10.73 14.03
C SER A 71 -14.60 -9.86 13.38
N ILE A 72 -13.52 -9.57 14.12
CA ILE A 72 -12.39 -8.80 13.59
C ILE A 72 -11.68 -9.58 12.47
N GLU A 73 -11.47 -10.88 12.64
CA GLU A 73 -10.87 -11.72 11.59
C GLU A 73 -11.70 -11.71 10.30
N VAL A 74 -13.03 -11.80 10.40
CA VAL A 74 -13.94 -11.72 9.24
C VAL A 74 -13.91 -10.34 8.60
N GLU A 75 -13.92 -9.26 9.39
CA GLU A 75 -13.84 -7.89 8.88
C GLU A 75 -12.53 -7.65 8.13
N LEU A 76 -11.40 -8.11 8.69
CA LEU A 76 -10.10 -8.02 8.04
C LEU A 76 -10.04 -8.82 6.74
N ASP A 77 -10.60 -10.05 6.71
CA ASP A 77 -10.67 -10.84 5.47
C ASP A 77 -11.50 -10.13 4.39
N GLN A 78 -12.60 -9.49 4.78
CA GLN A 78 -13.41 -8.70 3.86
C GLN A 78 -12.66 -7.48 3.31
N GLN A 79 -11.96 -6.74 4.18
CA GLN A 79 -11.13 -5.60 3.77
C GLN A 79 -10.00 -6.04 2.83
N LEU A 80 -9.36 -7.17 3.11
CA LEU A 80 -8.29 -7.71 2.28
C LEU A 80 -8.81 -8.05 0.88
N ARG A 81 -9.96 -8.73 0.77
CA ARG A 81 -10.60 -9.03 -0.52
C ARG A 81 -10.96 -7.77 -1.31
N GLN A 82 -11.43 -6.73 -0.63
CA GLN A 82 -11.73 -5.44 -1.26
C GLN A 82 -10.46 -4.80 -1.83
N LEU A 83 -9.40 -4.73 -1.02
CA LEU A 83 -8.11 -4.20 -1.43
C LEU A 83 -7.47 -4.99 -2.58
N GLU A 84 -7.57 -6.32 -2.57
CA GLU A 84 -7.10 -7.18 -3.67
C GLU A 84 -7.86 -6.88 -4.97
N SER A 85 -9.18 -6.72 -4.89
CA SER A 85 -10.01 -6.36 -6.03
C SER A 85 -9.66 -4.97 -6.58
N GLU A 86 -9.50 -3.97 -5.70
CA GLU A 86 -9.11 -2.62 -6.07
C GLU A 86 -7.72 -2.59 -6.72
N HIS A 87 -6.76 -3.30 -6.12
CA HIS A 87 -5.41 -3.44 -6.65
C HIS A 87 -5.41 -4.08 -8.05
N SER A 88 -6.16 -5.18 -8.23
CA SER A 88 -6.30 -5.83 -9.55
C SER A 88 -6.90 -4.88 -10.59
N ASN A 89 -7.92 -4.11 -10.21
CA ASN A 89 -8.54 -3.12 -11.10
C ASN A 89 -7.56 -2.01 -11.48
N LEU A 90 -6.85 -1.44 -10.51
CA LEU A 90 -5.82 -0.42 -10.76
C LEU A 90 -4.69 -0.94 -11.65
N GLN A 91 -4.24 -2.18 -11.45
CA GLN A 91 -3.25 -2.80 -12.32
C GLN A 91 -3.76 -2.97 -13.76
N GLN A 92 -5.04 -3.30 -13.94
CA GLN A 92 -5.64 -3.36 -15.27
C GLN A 92 -5.68 -1.98 -15.94
N HIS A 93 -6.13 -0.95 -15.22
CA HIS A 93 -6.12 0.42 -15.73
C HIS A 93 -4.70 0.88 -16.09
N LEU A 94 -3.72 0.58 -15.25
CA LEU A 94 -2.32 0.93 -15.51
C LEU A 94 -1.80 0.27 -16.79
N ARG A 95 -2.11 -1.01 -17.02
CA ARG A 95 -1.77 -1.69 -18.27
C ARG A 95 -2.43 -1.04 -19.49
N GLN A 96 -3.72 -0.75 -19.41
CA GLN A 96 -4.44 -0.07 -20.50
C GLN A 96 -3.84 1.30 -20.82
N LEU A 97 -3.50 2.09 -19.79
CA LEU A 97 -2.85 3.39 -19.94
C LEU A 97 -1.44 3.28 -20.54
N GLN A 98 -0.70 2.23 -20.21
CA GLN A 98 0.62 1.97 -20.79
C GLN A 98 0.51 1.58 -22.27
N GLU A 99 -0.46 0.73 -22.62
CA GLU A 99 -0.73 0.36 -24.01
C GLU A 99 -1.15 1.57 -24.84
N THR A 100 -2.09 2.40 -24.35
CA THR A 100 -2.51 3.61 -25.06
C THR A 100 -1.37 4.60 -25.24
N LYS A 101 -0.54 4.78 -24.20
CA LYS A 101 0.68 5.59 -24.30
C LYS A 101 1.62 5.07 -25.38
N GLN A 102 1.87 3.76 -25.42
CA GLN A 102 2.76 3.16 -26.43
C GLN A 102 2.21 3.35 -27.84
N ASN A 103 0.92 3.14 -28.05
CA ASN A 103 0.26 3.33 -29.34
C ASN A 103 0.37 4.77 -29.82
N LEU A 104 0.04 5.75 -28.95
CA LEU A 104 0.17 7.18 -29.27
C LEU A 104 1.62 7.57 -29.56
N GLN A 105 2.59 7.01 -28.82
CA GLN A 105 3.99 7.28 -29.06
C GLN A 105 4.48 6.71 -30.39
N GLN A 106 3.98 5.53 -30.80
CA GLN A 106 4.24 4.97 -32.13
C GLN A 106 3.62 5.83 -33.24
N GLU A 107 2.38 6.30 -33.05
CA GLU A 107 1.69 7.16 -34.00
C GLU A 107 2.44 8.49 -34.20
N VAL A 108 2.82 9.16 -33.11
CA VAL A 108 3.64 10.39 -33.16
C VAL A 108 4.97 10.15 -33.88
N ASN A 109 5.65 9.03 -33.59
CA ASN A 109 6.91 8.70 -34.26
C ASN A 109 6.69 8.46 -35.76
N SER A 110 5.63 7.76 -36.16
CA SER A 110 5.32 7.52 -37.57
C SER A 110 5.00 8.80 -38.33
N LEU A 111 4.23 9.71 -37.73
CA LEU A 111 3.94 11.03 -38.33
C LEU A 111 5.22 11.87 -38.46
N GLY A 112 6.11 11.80 -37.47
CA GLY A 112 7.41 12.46 -37.55
C GLY A 112 8.29 11.91 -38.68
N ILE A 113 8.27 10.59 -38.91
CA ILE A 113 9.01 9.96 -40.03
C ILE A 113 8.43 10.38 -41.37
N ILE A 114 7.10 10.32 -41.54
CA ILE A 114 6.43 10.74 -42.78
C ILE A 114 6.73 12.21 -43.09
N SER A 115 6.66 13.09 -42.09
CA SER A 115 7.00 14.51 -42.25
C SER A 115 8.47 14.72 -42.63
N LEU A 116 9.39 13.86 -42.20
CA LEU A 116 10.80 13.92 -42.60
C LEU A 116 11.00 13.41 -44.03
N GLU A 117 10.31 12.33 -44.42
CA GLU A 117 10.33 11.81 -45.80
C GLU A 117 9.79 12.84 -46.79
N GLU A 118 8.64 13.47 -46.50
CA GLU A 118 8.06 14.51 -47.34
C GLU A 118 9.00 15.72 -47.51
N LEU A 119 9.71 16.11 -46.45
CA LEU A 119 10.71 17.18 -46.50
C LEU A 119 11.96 16.79 -47.33
N LEU A 120 12.32 15.51 -47.32
CA LEU A 120 13.47 14.96 -48.06
C LEU A 120 13.13 14.69 -49.53
N GLU A 121 11.88 14.41 -49.87
CA GLU A 121 11.46 14.23 -51.27
C GLU A 121 11.26 15.58 -51.99
N GLY A 122 10.90 16.64 -51.27
CA GLY A 122 10.51 17.93 -51.84
C GLY A 122 11.63 18.83 -52.41
N ASP A 123 12.90 18.57 -52.13
CA ASP A 123 13.99 19.54 -52.44
C ASP A 123 15.16 18.96 -53.28
N PHE A 124 15.14 17.68 -53.67
CA PHE A 124 16.29 17.09 -54.39
C PHE A 124 16.21 17.23 -55.91
N GLU A 125 15.02 17.30 -56.52
CA GLU A 125 14.89 17.42 -57.98
C GLU A 125 15.33 18.79 -58.49
N ASP A 126 14.94 19.88 -57.82
CA ASP A 126 15.37 21.23 -58.16
C ASP A 126 16.88 21.45 -57.90
N LEU A 127 17.45 20.78 -56.89
CA LEU A 127 18.89 20.82 -56.60
C LEU A 127 19.72 20.02 -57.62
N TYR A 128 19.22 18.86 -58.08
CA TYR A 128 19.88 18.09 -59.13
C TYR A 128 19.81 18.80 -60.49
N GLU A 129 18.72 19.49 -60.80
CA GLU A 129 18.61 20.29 -62.02
C GLU A 129 19.54 21.52 -61.97
N ALA A 130 19.64 22.20 -60.81
CA ALA A 130 20.59 23.30 -60.60
C ALA A 130 22.07 22.84 -60.63
N LEU A 131 22.39 21.66 -60.11
CA LEU A 131 23.73 21.07 -60.18
C LEU A 131 24.08 20.60 -61.60
N ASN A 132 23.14 20.04 -62.35
CA ASN A 132 23.34 19.67 -63.75
C ASN A 132 23.49 20.91 -64.66
N LEU A 133 22.88 22.05 -64.33
CA LEU A 133 23.15 23.33 -65.00
C LEU A 133 24.56 23.88 -64.72
N SER A 134 25.23 23.43 -63.65
CA SER A 134 26.61 23.83 -63.34
C SER A 134 27.64 23.17 -64.26
N ASP A 135 27.35 22.01 -64.83
CA ASP A 135 28.25 21.33 -65.78
C ASP A 135 28.27 22.04 -67.16
N ASP A 136 27.23 22.81 -67.51
CA ASP A 136 27.20 23.65 -68.72
C ASP A 136 28.06 24.93 -68.59
N MET A 137 28.51 25.30 -67.38
CA MET A 137 29.44 26.42 -67.19
C MET A 137 30.87 26.09 -67.63
N GLU A 138 31.28 24.81 -67.62
CA GLU A 138 32.60 24.41 -68.17
C GLU A 138 32.64 24.58 -69.70
N LEU A 139 31.50 24.40 -70.38
CA LEU A 139 31.37 24.63 -71.82
C LEU A 139 31.48 26.12 -72.18
N PHE A 140 31.01 27.00 -71.29
CA PHE A 140 31.07 28.45 -71.49
C PHE A 140 32.51 28.96 -71.43
N ASP A 141 33.32 28.46 -70.49
CA ASP A 141 34.74 28.79 -70.37
C ASP A 141 35.57 28.27 -71.56
N GLU A 142 35.30 27.06 -72.07
CA GLU A 142 35.93 26.57 -73.30
C GLU A 142 35.57 27.42 -74.53
N THR A 143 34.32 27.90 -74.60
CA THR A 143 33.84 28.73 -75.72
C THR A 143 34.47 30.13 -75.68
N ILE A 144 34.57 30.73 -74.50
CA ILE A 144 35.26 32.01 -74.31
C ILE A 144 36.76 31.88 -74.60
N GLN A 145 37.41 30.80 -74.14
CA GLN A 145 38.82 30.55 -74.46
C GLN A 145 39.03 30.36 -75.97
N ARG A 146 38.12 29.70 -76.69
CA ARG A 146 38.21 29.61 -78.16
C ARG A 146 38.11 30.98 -78.83
N ILE A 147 37.18 31.82 -78.41
CA ILE A 147 36.99 33.16 -78.98
C ILE A 147 38.22 34.05 -78.73
N LEU A 148 38.77 34.04 -77.51
CA LEU A 148 39.97 34.80 -77.17
C LEU A 148 41.21 34.33 -77.93
N ASN A 149 41.32 33.03 -78.19
CA ASN A 149 42.45 32.46 -78.93
C ASN A 149 42.31 32.60 -80.46
N SER A 150 41.08 32.71 -80.99
CA SER A 150 40.86 32.91 -82.44
C SER A 150 41.24 34.31 -82.93
N ASP A 151 41.11 35.34 -82.09
CA ASP A 151 41.48 36.71 -82.45
C ASP A 151 43.00 36.94 -82.47
N SER A 152 43.78 36.02 -81.88
CA SER A 152 45.25 36.10 -81.83
C SER A 152 45.95 35.67 -83.13
N ASN A 153 45.24 35.05 -84.08
CA ASN A 153 45.80 34.51 -85.32
C ASN A 153 45.45 35.30 -86.60
N SER A 154 44.83 36.49 -86.46
CA SER A 154 44.33 37.31 -87.59
C SER A 154 45.25 38.49 -87.97
N ILE A 155 46.41 38.64 -87.32
CA ILE A 155 47.39 39.68 -87.68
C ILE A 155 48.64 39.04 -88.26
N ASN A 156 48.61 38.77 -89.56
CA ASN A 156 49.76 38.77 -90.48
C ASN A 156 49.27 38.89 -91.93
#